data_AF-A0A7X7Q6X7-F1
#
_entry.id   AF-A0A7X7Q6X7-F1
#
_cell.length_a   1.000
_cell.length_b   1.000
_cell.length_c   1.000
_cell.angle_alpha   90.00
_cell.angle_beta   90.00
_cell.angle_gamma   90.00
#
_symmetry.space_group_name_H-M   'P 1'
#
loop_
_entity.id
_entity.type
_entity.pdbx_description
1 polymer ?
#
loop_
_entity_poly.entity_id
_entity_poly.type
_entity_poly.pdbx_seq_one_letter_code
_entity_poly.pdbx_strand_id
1 'polypeptide(L)'
;MSGLAGVPLAVEPLNRKDFTSDQEVRWCPGCGDYAILATFQGVAAELGIKRENTVMISGIGCASRFPYYVDSYGMHSIHGRAPAIATGVAVARPDTSVWVVTGDGDALSIGGNHTMHILRRNLDCQILLFNNEIYGLTKGQYSPTSRVGTRSPSTPYGSVDRPASPCAFALG
;
A
#
# COMPACT_ATOMS: atom_id res chain seq x y z
N MET A 1 -4.10 -23.58 0.23
CA MET A 1 -5.29 -22.71 0.19
C MET A 1 -5.02 -21.64 -0.84
N SER A 2 -5.95 -21.35 -1.76
CA SER A 2 -5.80 -20.17 -2.62
C SER A 2 -5.91 -18.91 -1.74
N GLY A 3 -5.12 -17.87 -2.00
CA GLY A 3 -5.18 -16.61 -1.24
C GLY A 3 -6.47 -15.79 -1.42
N LEU A 4 -7.49 -16.37 -2.07
CA LEU A 4 -8.83 -15.82 -2.23
C LEU A 4 -9.91 -16.75 -1.67
N ALA A 5 -9.51 -17.77 -0.89
CA ALA A 5 -10.45 -18.72 -0.32
C ALA A 5 -11.46 -18.00 0.58
N GLY A 6 -12.74 -18.07 0.21
CA GLY A 6 -13.83 -17.42 0.96
C GLY A 6 -14.19 -16.02 0.48
N VAL A 7 -13.44 -15.42 -0.45
CA VAL A 7 -13.79 -14.13 -1.06
C VAL A 7 -14.72 -14.36 -2.26
N PRO A 8 -15.95 -13.81 -2.28
CA PRO A 8 -16.86 -14.03 -3.40
C PRO A 8 -16.38 -13.34 -4.68
N LEU A 9 -16.34 -14.12 -5.77
CA LEU A 9 -15.96 -13.66 -7.11
C LEU A 9 -17.15 -13.11 -7.89
N ALA A 10 -16.88 -12.31 -8.91
CA ALA A 10 -17.86 -11.81 -9.86
C ALA A 10 -18.43 -12.96 -10.71
N VAL A 11 -19.72 -12.82 -11.05
CA VAL A 11 -20.40 -13.76 -11.96
C VAL A 11 -20.05 -13.42 -13.42
N GLU A 12 -20.01 -12.11 -13.71
CA GLU A 12 -19.62 -11.58 -15.01
C GLU A 12 -18.13 -11.23 -15.03
N PRO A 13 -17.46 -11.32 -16.21
CA PRO A 13 -16.08 -10.89 -16.36
C PRO A 13 -15.91 -9.41 -16.01
N LEU A 14 -14.88 -9.10 -15.21
CA LEU A 14 -14.49 -7.74 -14.89
C LEU A 14 -13.43 -7.23 -15.88
N ASN A 15 -13.32 -5.91 -15.97
CA ASN A 15 -12.29 -5.24 -16.73
C ASN A 15 -11.68 -4.09 -15.91
N ARG A 16 -10.56 -3.53 -16.40
CA ARG A 16 -9.82 -2.46 -15.70
C ARG A 16 -10.68 -1.25 -15.32
N LYS A 17 -11.66 -0.88 -16.14
CA LYS A 17 -12.51 0.30 -15.89
C LYS A 17 -13.39 0.12 -14.66
N ASP A 18 -13.76 -1.12 -14.32
CA ASP A 18 -14.58 -1.42 -13.15
C ASP A 18 -13.86 -1.11 -11.82
N PHE A 19 -12.53 -0.98 -11.85
CA PHE A 19 -11.70 -0.57 -10.71
C PHE A 19 -11.15 0.85 -10.84
N THR A 20 -11.56 1.60 -11.87
CA THR A 20 -11.10 2.98 -12.07
C THR A 20 -12.11 3.94 -11.45
N SER A 21 -11.68 4.73 -10.45
CA SER A 21 -12.53 5.77 -9.87
C SER A 21 -12.71 6.98 -10.81
N ASP A 22 -13.68 7.82 -10.53
CA ASP A 22 -13.86 9.14 -11.16
C ASP A 22 -12.90 10.24 -10.64
N GLN A 23 -12.06 9.92 -9.65
CA GLN A 23 -11.15 10.88 -9.03
C GLN A 23 -9.92 11.16 -9.90
N GLU A 24 -9.54 12.45 -9.97
CA GLU A 24 -8.33 12.88 -10.64
C GLU A 24 -7.07 12.45 -9.86
N VAL A 25 -6.14 11.79 -10.56
CA VAL A 25 -4.86 11.38 -9.99
C VAL A 25 -3.91 12.57 -9.86
N ARG A 26 -3.52 12.89 -8.62
CA ARG A 26 -2.75 14.10 -8.27
C ARG A 26 -1.27 13.85 -8.00
N TRP A 27 -0.72 12.75 -8.52
CA TRP A 27 0.72 12.50 -8.44
C TRP A 27 1.49 13.38 -9.43
N CYS A 28 2.78 13.58 -9.19
CA CYS A 28 3.62 14.35 -10.11
C CYS A 28 3.70 13.65 -11.48
N PRO A 29 3.75 14.40 -12.60
CA PRO A 29 4.01 13.82 -13.90
C PRO A 29 5.30 12.98 -13.89
N GLY A 30 5.21 11.73 -14.37
CA GLY A 30 6.33 10.78 -14.36
C GLY A 30 6.50 9.99 -13.05
N CYS A 31 5.63 10.16 -12.06
CA CYS A 31 5.65 9.35 -10.85
C CYS A 31 5.39 7.86 -11.14
N GLY A 32 6.17 6.96 -10.54
CA GLY A 32 6.01 5.51 -10.71
C GLY A 32 4.67 4.96 -10.20
N ASP A 33 4.02 5.66 -9.27
CA ASP A 33 2.72 5.28 -8.68
C ASP A 33 1.62 5.12 -9.75
N TYR A 34 1.71 5.86 -10.88
CA TYR A 34 0.80 5.69 -12.02
C TYR A 34 0.85 4.29 -12.63
N ALA A 35 2.05 3.73 -12.78
CA ALA A 35 2.23 2.40 -13.32
C ALA A 35 1.67 1.34 -12.35
N ILE A 36 1.95 1.49 -11.05
CA ILE A 36 1.43 0.58 -10.03
C ILE A 36 -0.10 0.60 -10.01
N LEU A 37 -0.72 1.79 -10.10
CA LEU A 37 -2.18 1.93 -10.18
C LEU A 37 -2.76 1.23 -11.42
N ALA A 38 -2.20 1.50 -12.60
CA ALA A 38 -2.67 0.90 -13.84
C ALA A 38 -2.55 -0.63 -13.83
N THR A 39 -1.44 -1.15 -13.30
CA THR A 39 -1.23 -2.59 -13.13
C THR A 39 -2.21 -3.19 -12.15
N PHE A 40 -2.40 -2.57 -10.97
CA PHE A 40 -3.36 -3.05 -9.99
C PHE A 40 -4.77 -3.14 -10.55
N GLN A 41 -5.26 -2.10 -11.24
CA GLN A 41 -6.60 -2.11 -11.82
C GLN A 41 -6.79 -3.23 -12.87
N GLY A 42 -5.73 -3.59 -13.60
CA GLY A 42 -5.75 -4.73 -14.51
C GLY A 42 -5.79 -6.06 -13.76
N VAL A 43 -4.89 -6.25 -12.80
CA VAL A 43 -4.79 -7.48 -12.00
C VAL A 43 -6.06 -7.71 -11.17
N ALA A 44 -6.64 -6.67 -10.57
CA ALA A 44 -7.88 -6.80 -9.80
C ALA A 44 -9.04 -7.34 -10.65
N ALA A 45 -9.12 -6.93 -11.91
CA ALA A 45 -10.08 -7.48 -12.87
C ALA A 45 -9.79 -8.94 -13.23
N GLU A 46 -8.52 -9.30 -13.44
CA GLU A 46 -8.10 -10.68 -13.72
C GLU A 46 -8.35 -11.62 -12.54
N LEU A 47 -8.22 -11.14 -11.30
CA LEU A 47 -8.54 -11.91 -10.10
C LEU A 47 -10.05 -12.17 -9.96
N GLY A 48 -10.90 -11.42 -10.69
CA GLY A 48 -12.35 -11.61 -10.70
C GLY A 48 -13.03 -11.29 -9.38
N ILE A 49 -12.37 -10.62 -8.45
CA ILE A 49 -12.94 -10.26 -7.14
C ILE A 49 -13.94 -9.13 -7.35
N LYS A 50 -15.15 -9.23 -6.80
CA LYS A 50 -16.10 -8.12 -6.89
C LYS A 50 -15.53 -6.87 -6.22
N ARG A 51 -15.75 -5.69 -6.82
CA ARG A 51 -15.26 -4.42 -6.29
C ARG A 51 -15.73 -4.16 -4.84
N GLU A 52 -16.96 -4.55 -4.51
CA GLU A 52 -17.52 -4.45 -3.15
C GLU A 52 -16.91 -5.42 -2.13
N ASN A 53 -16.15 -6.42 -2.60
CA ASN A 53 -15.39 -7.35 -1.76
C ASN A 53 -13.90 -7.00 -1.71
N THR A 54 -13.45 -5.96 -2.41
CA THR A 54 -12.09 -5.44 -2.35
C THR A 54 -12.05 -4.28 -1.37
N VAL A 55 -11.11 -4.30 -0.42
CA VAL A 55 -10.96 -3.26 0.60
C VAL A 55 -9.54 -2.71 0.60
N MET A 56 -9.39 -1.45 0.17
CA MET A 56 -8.11 -0.74 0.05
C MET A 56 -7.85 0.11 1.30
N ILE A 57 -6.84 -0.22 2.09
CA ILE A 57 -6.51 0.47 3.34
C ILE A 57 -5.15 1.11 3.19
N SER A 58 -5.03 2.42 3.43
CA SER A 58 -3.77 3.14 3.32
C SER A 58 -3.49 4.03 4.51
N GLY A 59 -2.20 4.35 4.72
CA GLY A 59 -1.74 5.29 5.74
C GLY A 59 -1.72 6.72 5.22
N ILE A 60 -0.60 7.43 5.34
CA ILE A 60 -0.42 8.79 4.81
C ILE A 60 0.86 8.88 3.98
N GLY A 61 0.75 9.49 2.79
CA GLY A 61 1.86 9.64 1.84
C GLY A 61 1.35 9.82 0.40
N CYS A 62 2.25 10.00 -0.57
CA CYS A 62 1.87 10.02 -1.99
C CYS A 62 1.21 8.69 -2.37
N ALA A 63 1.86 7.57 -2.05
CA ALA A 63 1.35 6.22 -2.24
C ALA A 63 -0.02 6.03 -1.56
N SER A 64 -0.22 6.59 -0.36
CA SER A 64 -1.44 6.38 0.41
C SER A 64 -2.69 7.06 -0.16
N ARG A 65 -2.57 7.86 -1.23
CA ARG A 65 -3.73 8.34 -1.99
C ARG A 65 -4.39 7.23 -2.83
N PHE A 66 -3.76 6.07 -2.96
CA PHE A 66 -4.21 4.96 -3.81
C PHE A 66 -5.69 4.57 -3.64
N PRO A 67 -6.28 4.49 -2.42
CA PRO A 67 -7.69 4.11 -2.28
C PRO A 67 -8.67 5.10 -2.93
N TYR A 68 -8.27 6.37 -3.16
CA TYR A 68 -9.11 7.31 -3.89
C TYR A 68 -9.19 7.00 -5.39
N TYR A 69 -8.22 6.23 -5.92
CA TYR A 69 -8.05 5.99 -7.35
C TYR A 69 -8.56 4.61 -7.79
N VAL A 70 -9.09 3.83 -6.84
CA VAL A 70 -9.64 2.49 -7.06
C VAL A 70 -11.12 2.50 -6.67
N ASP A 71 -12.00 2.17 -7.62
CA ASP A 71 -13.44 2.05 -7.33
C ASP A 71 -13.71 0.75 -6.53
N SER A 72 -13.62 0.86 -5.20
CA SER A 72 -13.83 -0.24 -4.25
C SER A 72 -14.11 0.35 -2.86
N TYR A 73 -14.33 -0.48 -1.84
CA TYR A 73 -14.29 0.03 -0.47
C TYR A 73 -12.86 0.45 -0.12
N GLY A 74 -12.71 1.59 0.54
CA GLY A 74 -11.40 2.09 0.91
C GLY A 74 -11.39 2.93 2.17
N MET A 75 -10.26 2.91 2.88
CA MET A 75 -10.00 3.76 4.02
C MET A 75 -8.61 4.41 3.89
N HIS A 76 -8.60 5.72 3.67
CA HIS A 76 -7.41 6.53 3.85
C HIS A 76 -7.32 6.90 5.33
N SER A 77 -6.45 6.18 6.04
CA SER A 77 -6.39 6.21 7.50
C SER A 77 -5.41 7.26 8.02
N ILE A 78 -4.66 6.94 9.08
CA ILE A 78 -3.64 7.81 9.66
C ILE A 78 -2.26 7.18 9.50
N HIS A 79 -1.23 8.03 9.57
CA HIS A 79 0.14 7.67 9.20
C HIS A 79 0.64 6.44 9.98
N GLY A 80 1.05 5.40 9.24
CA GLY A 80 1.55 4.13 9.74
C GLY A 80 0.56 3.28 10.52
N ARG A 81 -0.75 3.49 10.36
CA ARG A 81 -1.79 2.67 11.03
C ARG A 81 -2.59 1.80 10.08
N ALA A 82 -2.31 1.84 8.78
CA ALA A 82 -2.95 0.97 7.81
C ALA A 82 -2.86 -0.53 8.17
N PRO A 83 -1.71 -1.09 8.61
CA PRO A 83 -1.66 -2.50 9.02
C PRO A 83 -2.53 -2.81 10.25
N ALA A 84 -2.64 -1.88 11.20
CA ALA A 84 -3.46 -2.07 12.39
C ALA A 84 -4.97 -2.09 12.04
N ILE A 85 -5.39 -1.20 11.15
CA ILE A 85 -6.78 -1.13 10.67
C ILE A 85 -7.11 -2.34 9.79
N ALA A 86 -6.20 -2.71 8.88
CA ALA A 86 -6.34 -3.89 8.05
C ALA A 86 -6.47 -5.18 8.86
N THR A 87 -5.77 -5.27 9.98
CA THR A 87 -5.97 -6.37 10.94
C THR A 87 -7.41 -6.46 11.41
N GLY A 88 -8.02 -5.33 11.76
CA GLY A 88 -9.43 -5.30 12.19
C GLY A 88 -10.39 -5.75 11.10
N VAL A 89 -10.19 -5.26 9.87
CA VAL A 89 -11.04 -5.62 8.72
C VAL A 89 -10.89 -7.11 8.38
N ALA A 90 -9.67 -7.61 8.22
CA ALA A 90 -9.42 -9.00 7.84
C ALA A 90 -9.99 -10.01 8.86
N VAL A 91 -9.93 -9.69 10.16
CA VAL A 91 -10.49 -10.56 11.20
C VAL A 91 -12.02 -10.46 11.27
N ALA A 92 -12.59 -9.26 11.07
CA ALA A 92 -14.03 -9.06 11.15
C ALA A 92 -14.79 -9.53 9.89
N ARG A 93 -14.13 -9.47 8.73
CA ARG A 93 -14.70 -9.78 7.41
C ARG A 93 -13.74 -10.66 6.60
N PRO A 94 -13.60 -11.95 6.97
CA PRO A 94 -12.74 -12.89 6.26
C PRO A 94 -13.20 -13.19 4.82
N ASP A 95 -14.40 -12.74 4.44
CA ASP A 95 -14.97 -12.82 3.10
C ASP A 95 -14.60 -11.63 2.19
N THR A 96 -13.67 -10.78 2.62
CA THR A 96 -13.18 -9.63 1.84
C THR A 96 -11.69 -9.75 1.50
N SER A 97 -11.31 -9.29 0.32
CA SER A 97 -9.91 -9.18 -0.09
C SER A 97 -9.33 -7.87 0.43
N VAL A 98 -8.49 -7.94 1.45
CA VAL A 98 -7.90 -6.77 2.12
C VAL A 98 -6.53 -6.45 1.52
N TRP A 99 -6.36 -5.20 1.09
CA TRP A 99 -5.13 -4.67 0.51
C TRP A 99 -4.63 -3.46 1.28
N VAL A 100 -3.42 -3.55 1.82
CA VAL A 100 -2.71 -2.44 2.45
C VAL A 100 -1.85 -1.75 1.41
N VAL A 101 -2.03 -0.45 1.22
CA VAL A 101 -1.18 0.37 0.36
C VAL A 101 -0.41 1.39 1.19
N THR A 102 0.91 1.36 1.06
CA THR A 102 1.80 2.11 1.95
C THR A 102 3.03 2.62 1.22
N GLY A 103 3.58 3.74 1.67
CA GLY A 103 4.95 4.12 1.35
C GLY A 103 5.97 3.39 2.24
N ASP A 104 7.24 3.50 1.89
CA ASP A 104 8.38 3.06 2.70
C ASP A 104 8.39 3.70 4.11
N GLY A 105 8.17 5.01 4.20
CA GLY A 105 8.08 5.72 5.48
C GLY A 105 6.89 5.32 6.32
N ASP A 106 5.73 5.23 5.69
CA ASP A 106 4.48 4.87 6.35
C ASP A 106 4.58 3.48 6.99
N ALA A 107 5.15 2.50 6.28
CA ALA A 107 5.24 1.12 6.77
C ALA A 107 6.49 0.81 7.61
N LEU A 108 7.65 1.40 7.31
CA LEU A 108 8.94 1.00 7.90
C LEU A 108 9.51 2.04 8.86
N SER A 109 8.91 3.24 8.95
CA SER A 109 9.21 4.19 10.02
C SER A 109 8.12 4.12 11.08
N ILE A 110 7.17 5.07 11.08
CA ILE A 110 6.12 5.17 12.11
C ILE A 110 5.18 3.96 12.17
N GLY A 111 5.05 3.20 11.08
CA GLY A 111 4.26 1.97 11.01
C GLY A 111 5.03 0.69 11.30
N GLY A 112 6.36 0.75 11.48
CA GLY A 112 7.24 -0.43 11.52
C GLY A 112 6.77 -1.55 12.44
N ASN A 113 6.37 -1.20 13.67
CA ASN A 113 5.90 -2.19 14.64
C ASN A 113 4.57 -2.86 14.24
N HIS A 114 3.66 -2.12 13.61
CA HIS A 114 2.40 -2.67 13.12
C HIS A 114 2.63 -3.57 11.90
N THR A 115 3.54 -3.18 11.00
CA THR A 115 3.94 -3.97 9.83
C THR A 115 4.60 -5.29 10.26
N MET A 116 5.52 -5.25 11.24
CA MET A 116 6.11 -6.47 11.80
C MET A 116 5.02 -7.41 12.36
N HIS A 117 4.07 -6.86 13.12
CA HIS A 117 3.05 -7.67 13.77
C HIS A 117 1.95 -8.19 12.84
N ILE A 118 1.60 -7.50 11.75
CA ILE A 118 0.65 -8.04 10.77
C ILE A 118 1.26 -9.25 10.04
N LEU A 119 2.55 -9.16 9.68
CA LEU A 119 3.31 -10.24 9.04
C LEU A 119 3.46 -11.44 9.98
N ARG A 120 3.88 -11.20 11.24
CA ARG A 120 4.02 -12.27 12.25
C ARG A 120 2.71 -13.03 12.51
N ARG A 121 1.56 -12.35 12.38
CA ARG A 121 0.25 -12.97 12.56
C ARG A 121 -0.25 -13.73 11.33
N ASN A 122 0.44 -13.61 10.20
CA ASN A 122 0.08 -14.25 8.93
C ASN A 122 -1.40 -14.00 8.56
N LEU A 123 -1.82 -12.73 8.65
CA LEU A 123 -3.18 -12.36 8.26
C LEU A 123 -3.34 -12.47 6.75
N ASP A 124 -4.52 -12.93 6.32
CA ASP A 124 -4.88 -12.99 4.91
C ASP A 124 -5.16 -11.58 4.37
N CYS A 125 -4.08 -10.92 3.97
CA CYS A 125 -4.10 -9.60 3.39
C CYS A 125 -2.88 -9.40 2.49
N GLN A 126 -2.99 -8.48 1.54
CA GLN A 126 -1.90 -8.10 0.66
C GLN A 126 -1.29 -6.79 1.13
N ILE A 127 0.04 -6.64 1.06
CA ILE A 127 0.73 -5.38 1.37
C ILE A 127 1.50 -4.91 0.14
N LEU A 128 1.07 -3.78 -0.43
CA LEU A 128 1.72 -3.09 -1.52
C LEU A 128 2.53 -1.91 -0.97
N LEU A 129 3.85 -2.11 -0.83
CA LEU A 129 4.78 -1.09 -0.36
C LEU A 129 5.46 -0.39 -1.54
N PHE A 130 5.19 0.91 -1.68
CA PHE A 130 5.72 1.76 -2.73
C PHE A 130 7.05 2.33 -2.24
N ASN A 131 8.15 1.69 -2.63
CA ASN A 131 9.49 2.04 -2.15
C ASN A 131 10.15 3.05 -3.09
N ASN A 132 9.87 4.33 -2.89
CA ASN A 132 10.52 5.42 -3.62
C ASN A 132 11.75 6.01 -2.89
N GLU A 133 12.15 5.39 -1.77
CA GLU A 133 13.33 5.75 -0.97
C GLU A 133 13.29 7.19 -0.42
N ILE A 134 12.10 7.81 -0.28
CA ILE A 134 11.96 9.22 0.15
C ILE A 134 10.54 9.58 0.63
N TYR A 135 10.42 10.51 1.58
CA TYR A 135 9.12 11.08 1.96
C TYR A 135 8.66 12.15 0.97
N GLY A 136 8.11 11.71 -0.16
CA GLY A 136 7.69 12.59 -1.26
C GLY A 136 6.65 13.64 -0.84
N LEU A 137 5.58 13.23 -0.13
CA LEU A 137 4.46 14.13 0.20
C LEU A 137 4.88 15.29 1.12
N THR A 138 5.83 15.05 2.02
CA THR A 138 6.35 16.04 2.96
C THR A 138 7.54 16.83 2.38
N LYS A 139 7.74 16.77 1.06
CA LYS A 139 8.75 17.52 0.31
C LYS A 139 10.19 16.98 0.47
N GLY A 140 10.33 15.66 0.57
CA GLY A 140 11.56 14.97 0.19
C GLY A 140 12.56 14.73 1.31
N GLN A 141 12.14 14.54 2.56
CA GLN A 141 13.04 14.03 3.61
C GLN A 141 13.44 12.58 3.31
N TYR A 142 14.64 12.18 3.76
CA TYR A 142 15.06 10.78 3.65
C TYR A 142 14.10 9.84 4.42
N SER A 143 13.96 8.61 3.92
CA SER A 143 13.15 7.53 4.48
C SER A 143 14.05 6.43 5.07
N PRO A 144 13.47 5.43 5.77
CA PRO A 144 14.23 4.28 6.27
C PRO A 144 14.90 3.44 5.18
N THR A 145 14.50 3.59 3.91
CA THR A 145 15.06 2.85 2.78
C THR A 145 15.97 3.70 1.91
N SER A 146 16.13 5.00 2.22
CA SER A 146 17.09 5.87 1.54
C SER A 146 18.51 5.35 1.66
N ARG A 147 19.24 5.33 0.55
CA ARG A 147 20.67 4.98 0.52
C ARG A 147 21.49 5.90 1.43
N VAL A 148 22.57 5.37 1.99
CA VAL A 148 23.56 6.16 2.73
C VAL A 148 24.10 7.28 1.83
N GLY A 149 24.22 8.48 2.39
CA GLY A 149 24.67 9.67 1.68
C GLY A 149 23.56 10.42 0.94
N THR A 150 22.30 9.97 1.02
CA THR A 150 21.16 10.69 0.42
C THR A 150 21.02 12.07 1.03
N ARG A 151 21.24 13.11 0.21
CA ARG A 151 21.05 14.50 0.62
C ARG A 151 19.58 14.88 0.51
N SER A 152 19.02 15.38 1.60
CA SER A 152 17.63 15.81 1.69
C SER A 152 17.52 17.07 2.54
N PRO A 153 16.35 17.75 2.61
CA PRO A 153 16.18 18.90 3.48
C PRO A 153 16.52 18.65 4.96
N SER A 154 16.27 17.42 5.46
CA SER A 154 16.61 17.03 6.84
C SER A 154 17.99 16.37 6.98
N THR A 155 18.61 15.97 5.87
CA THR A 155 19.97 15.40 5.82
C THR A 155 20.83 16.14 4.79
N PRO A 156 21.12 17.45 4.98
CA PRO A 156 21.83 18.24 3.96
C PRO A 156 23.25 17.73 3.68
N TYR A 157 23.85 17.05 4.66
CA TYR A 157 25.18 16.44 4.56
C TYR A 157 25.15 14.97 4.12
N GLY A 158 23.97 14.42 3.84
CA GLY A 158 23.76 12.99 3.53
C GLY A 158 23.23 12.21 4.72
N SER A 159 22.39 11.21 4.47
CA SER A 159 21.94 10.24 5.48
C SER A 159 23.10 9.35 5.94
N VAL A 160 23.10 8.99 7.22
CA VAL A 160 24.15 8.12 7.82
C VAL A 160 23.64 6.72 8.11
N ASP A 161 22.34 6.56 8.29
CA ASP A 161 21.72 5.29 8.61
C ASP A 161 21.75 4.34 7.41
N ARG A 162 22.01 3.06 7.68
CA ARG A 162 21.95 2.02 6.65
C ARG A 162 20.48 1.78 6.28
N PRO A 163 20.14 1.69 4.99
CA PRO A 163 18.76 1.48 4.56
C PRO A 163 18.25 0.13 5.05
N ALA A 164 17.02 0.13 5.56
CA ALA A 164 16.25 -1.09 5.76
C ALA A 164 15.97 -1.75 4.41
N SER A 165 16.01 -3.08 4.36
CA SER A 165 15.55 -3.85 3.21
C SER A 165 14.11 -4.29 3.47
N PRO A 166 13.10 -3.80 2.72
CA PRO A 166 11.70 -4.18 2.95
C PRO A 166 11.48 -5.70 2.86
N CYS A 167 12.10 -6.36 1.88
CA CYS A 167 11.97 -7.81 1.70
C CYS A 167 12.64 -8.58 2.85
N ALA A 168 13.83 -8.15 3.31
CA ALA A 168 14.48 -8.79 4.45
C ALA A 168 13.66 -8.59 5.73
N PHE A 169 13.16 -7.37 5.97
CA PHE A 169 12.26 -7.08 7.08
C PHE A 169 11.01 -7.98 7.07
N ALA A 170 10.46 -8.25 5.89
CA ALA A 170 9.28 -9.09 5.76
C ALA A 170 9.53 -10.57 6.06
N LEU A 171 10.74 -11.06 5.79
CA LEU A 171 11.13 -12.46 6.01
C LEU A 171 11.53 -12.74 7.47
N GLY A 172 11.94 -11.72 8.23
CA GLY A 172 12.44 -11.84 9.60
C GLY A 172 13.94 -12.14 9.66
#